data_AF-A0A1H9RGW9-F1
#
_entry.id   AF-A0A1H9RGW9-F1
#
_cell.length_a   1.000
_cell.length_b   1.000
_cell.length_c   1.000
_cell.angle_alpha   90.00
_cell.angle_beta   90.00
_cell.angle_gamma   90.00
#
_symmetry.space_group_name_H-M   'P 1'
#
loop_
_entity.id
_entity.type
_entity.pdbx_description
1 polymer ?
#
loop_
_entity_poly.entity_id
_entity_poly.type
_entity_poly.pdbx_seq_one_letter_code
_entity_poly.pdbx_strand_id
1 'polypeptide(L)'
;MDAAQGNTNVALELYSWNAQMAGAALEQLAHLEVLLRHAVDSQLSAYVDETAKGIPWFLLPPYYTAQAESIETVRARLRKLKRETRDQIVAGLSFGFWSGWFGSKYDELWRQTLHRAFPYGSGNRKEVSALVERIRKFRNRVAHHDSLLQVDIGFEMEAVFRLASFINKDAAGWMRRVDRTSDVVAERPASTITMDTVIVPANDAWPFYQQSHAFICQAGRFFQNVTHMAFYADREVKPDIPRIKKRYDNLLWNTTEATRLQSSNVREERQLGKVMQDGLTGGLWTEGRYQVFMLSANGPDHVSIKTPLLNTRKGKSSAFVRKQRYTSIQKIRYADDVWDLL
;
A
#
# COMPACT_ATOMS: atom_id res chain seq x y z
N MET A 1 -19.64 -5.81 11.18
CA MET A 1 -21.02 -5.31 11.08
C MET A 1 -21.11 -4.11 10.16
N ASP A 2 -20.34 -3.05 10.37
CA ASP A 2 -20.39 -1.83 9.53
C ASP A 2 -20.15 -2.10 8.03
N ALA A 3 -19.07 -2.83 7.71
CA ALA A 3 -18.76 -3.19 6.32
C ALA A 3 -19.81 -4.09 5.66
N ALA A 4 -20.64 -4.75 6.48
CA ALA A 4 -21.73 -5.62 6.04
C ALA A 4 -23.11 -4.92 6.12
N GLN A 5 -23.16 -3.63 6.48
CA GLN A 5 -24.39 -2.85 6.67
C GLN A 5 -25.41 -3.55 7.58
N GLY A 6 -24.93 -4.19 8.65
CA GLY A 6 -25.78 -4.90 9.60
C GLY A 6 -26.20 -6.31 9.17
N ASN A 7 -25.88 -6.76 7.95
CA ASN A 7 -26.17 -8.13 7.51
C ASN A 7 -25.17 -9.14 8.13
N THR A 8 -25.68 -10.01 8.99
CA THR A 8 -24.86 -11.00 9.72
C THR A 8 -24.19 -12.02 8.79
N ASN A 9 -24.86 -12.49 7.74
CA ASN A 9 -24.29 -13.48 6.82
C ASN A 9 -23.10 -12.89 6.05
N VAL A 10 -23.28 -11.70 5.49
CA VAL A 10 -22.21 -10.96 4.80
C VAL A 10 -21.07 -10.65 5.78
N ALA A 11 -21.37 -10.33 7.05
CA ALA A 11 -20.34 -10.08 8.06
C ALA A 11 -19.49 -11.33 8.33
N LEU A 12 -20.11 -12.52 8.40
CA LEU A 12 -19.42 -13.79 8.58
C LEU A 12 -18.58 -14.16 7.36
N GLU A 13 -19.11 -13.96 6.15
CA GLU A 13 -18.38 -14.20 4.90
C GLU A 13 -17.15 -13.26 4.81
N LEU A 14 -17.31 -11.97 5.10
CA LEU A 14 -16.20 -11.01 5.12
C LEU A 14 -15.16 -11.33 6.21
N TYR A 15 -15.60 -11.87 7.35
CA TYR A 15 -14.69 -12.32 8.41
C TYR A 15 -13.87 -13.53 7.97
N SER A 16 -14.52 -14.53 7.35
CA SER A 16 -13.86 -15.71 6.77
C SER A 16 -12.88 -15.30 5.67
N TRP A 17 -13.32 -14.43 4.75
CA TRP A 17 -12.47 -13.86 3.71
C TRP A 17 -11.23 -13.16 4.28
N ASN A 18 -11.40 -12.35 5.33
CA ASN A 18 -10.28 -11.66 5.98
C ASN A 18 -9.23 -12.63 6.51
N ALA A 19 -9.66 -13.73 7.12
CA ALA A 19 -8.75 -14.77 7.62
C ALA A 19 -8.02 -15.50 6.49
N GLN A 20 -8.73 -15.86 5.41
CA GLN A 20 -8.12 -16.48 4.23
C GLN A 20 -7.10 -15.54 3.57
N MET A 21 -7.45 -14.26 3.44
CA MET A 21 -6.58 -13.22 2.89
C MET A 21 -5.33 -13.01 3.75
N ALA A 22 -5.49 -13.01 5.08
CA ALA A 22 -4.36 -12.94 6.00
C ALA A 22 -3.42 -14.16 5.83
N GLY A 23 -3.98 -15.37 5.69
CA GLY A 23 -3.21 -16.59 5.44
C GLY A 23 -2.42 -16.53 4.13
N ALA A 24 -3.06 -16.16 3.03
CA ALA A 24 -2.39 -16.03 1.72
C ALA A 24 -1.32 -14.92 1.73
N ALA A 25 -1.55 -13.81 2.43
CA ALA A 25 -0.54 -12.76 2.59
C ALA A 25 0.65 -13.23 3.44
N LEU A 26 0.42 -13.99 4.51
CA LEU A 26 1.49 -14.53 5.36
C LEU A 26 2.41 -15.48 4.60
N GLU A 27 1.88 -16.25 3.66
CA GLU A 27 2.65 -17.14 2.78
C GLU A 27 3.75 -16.35 2.04
N GLN A 28 3.36 -15.28 1.34
CA GLN A 28 4.29 -14.42 0.61
C GLN A 28 5.26 -13.67 1.53
N LEU A 29 4.77 -13.19 2.68
CA LEU A 29 5.60 -12.53 3.68
C LEU A 29 6.65 -13.48 4.27
N ALA A 30 6.31 -14.76 4.49
CA ALA A 30 7.24 -15.76 4.99
C ALA A 30 8.37 -16.05 3.99
N HIS A 31 8.05 -16.18 2.70
CA HIS A 31 9.06 -16.34 1.65
C HIS A 31 10.02 -15.15 1.59
N LEU A 32 9.47 -13.92 1.60
CA LEU A 32 10.28 -12.71 1.63
C LEU A 32 11.15 -12.63 2.89
N GLU A 33 10.61 -12.99 4.06
CA GLU A 33 11.33 -12.91 5.33
C GLU A 33 12.56 -13.83 5.32
N VAL A 34 12.44 -15.03 4.77
CA VAL A 34 13.59 -15.95 4.59
C VAL A 34 14.61 -15.37 3.60
N LEU A 35 14.13 -14.87 2.46
CA LEU A 35 14.99 -14.30 1.41
C LEU A 35 15.79 -13.08 1.93
N LEU A 36 15.12 -12.14 2.59
CA LEU A 36 15.73 -10.94 3.16
C LEU A 36 16.75 -11.29 4.24
N ARG A 37 16.37 -12.17 5.18
CA ARG A 37 17.25 -12.60 6.26
C ARG A 37 18.51 -13.24 5.70
N HIS A 38 18.38 -14.18 4.77
CA HIS A 38 19.54 -14.85 4.18
C HIS A 38 20.46 -13.88 3.43
N ALA A 39 19.90 -12.94 2.66
CA ALA A 39 20.69 -11.96 1.93
C ALA A 39 21.48 -11.03 2.86
N VAL A 40 20.84 -10.48 3.90
CA VAL A 40 21.48 -9.59 4.87
C VAL A 40 22.53 -10.34 5.69
N ASP A 41 22.18 -11.50 6.20
CA ASP A 41 23.04 -12.36 7.02
C ASP A 41 24.32 -12.75 6.27
N SER A 42 24.20 -13.12 5.00
CA SER A 42 25.36 -13.48 4.16
C SER A 42 26.32 -12.30 3.97
N GLN A 43 25.81 -11.09 3.73
CA GLN A 43 26.66 -9.91 3.54
C GLN A 43 27.34 -9.46 4.84
N LEU A 44 26.65 -9.56 5.99
CA LEU A 44 27.23 -9.19 7.28
C LEU A 44 28.26 -10.22 7.75
N SER A 45 27.95 -11.52 7.60
CA SER A 45 28.87 -12.62 7.89
C SER A 45 30.16 -12.51 7.08
N ALA A 46 30.05 -12.18 5.77
CA ALA A 46 31.22 -11.98 4.91
C ALA A 46 31.99 -10.71 5.27
N TYR A 47 31.30 -9.60 5.56
CA TYR A 47 31.92 -8.32 5.90
C TYR A 47 32.78 -8.39 7.16
N VAL A 48 32.30 -9.11 8.19
CA VAL A 48 33.07 -9.28 9.43
C VAL A 48 34.02 -10.47 9.38
N ASP A 49 34.09 -11.20 8.27
CA ASP A 49 34.85 -12.45 8.18
C ASP A 49 34.55 -13.40 9.36
N GLU A 50 33.26 -13.75 9.50
CA GLU A 50 32.74 -14.61 10.58
C GLU A 50 33.49 -15.95 10.64
N THR A 51 33.91 -16.48 9.49
CA THR A 51 34.64 -17.75 9.39
C THR A 51 36.02 -17.66 10.03
N ALA A 52 36.79 -16.60 9.73
CA ALA A 52 38.09 -16.42 10.36
C ALA A 52 37.99 -16.09 11.86
N LYS A 53 36.94 -15.37 12.27
CA LYS A 53 36.74 -14.97 13.68
C LYS A 53 36.16 -16.08 14.56
N GLY A 54 35.42 -17.03 13.99
CA GLY A 54 34.74 -18.09 14.74
C GLY A 54 33.60 -17.60 15.65
N ILE A 55 33.19 -16.33 15.52
CA ILE A 55 32.12 -15.72 16.31
C ILE A 55 31.08 -15.13 15.35
N PRO A 56 29.79 -15.49 15.47
CA PRO A 56 28.73 -14.94 14.65
C PRO A 56 28.69 -13.41 14.65
N TRP A 57 28.47 -12.79 13.48
CA TRP A 57 28.53 -11.32 13.33
C TRP A 57 27.61 -10.58 14.31
N PHE A 58 26.45 -11.15 14.61
CA PHE A 58 25.45 -10.56 15.51
C PHE A 58 25.86 -10.65 16.99
N LEU A 59 26.92 -11.38 17.34
CA LEU A 59 27.52 -11.41 18.68
C LEU A 59 28.76 -10.51 18.79
N LEU A 60 29.17 -9.85 17.71
CA LEU A 60 30.30 -8.92 17.70
C LEU A 60 29.84 -7.48 17.93
N PRO A 61 30.57 -6.66 18.72
CA PRO A 61 30.38 -5.21 18.73
C PRO A 61 30.72 -4.59 17.35
N PRO A 62 30.00 -3.53 16.90
CA PRO A 62 28.85 -2.88 17.53
C PRO A 62 27.48 -3.53 17.20
N TYR A 63 27.46 -4.65 16.46
CA TYR A 63 26.22 -5.25 15.96
C TYR A 63 25.36 -5.86 17.07
N TYR A 64 26.01 -6.54 18.02
CA TYR A 64 25.34 -7.08 19.19
C TYR A 64 24.66 -5.97 20.01
N THR A 65 25.39 -4.91 20.35
CA THR A 65 24.87 -3.81 21.17
C THR A 65 23.73 -3.05 20.49
N ALA A 66 23.74 -2.98 19.15
CA ALA A 66 22.71 -2.30 18.38
C ALA A 66 21.32 -2.92 18.48
N GLN A 67 21.21 -4.24 18.69
CA GLN A 67 19.94 -4.99 18.72
C GLN A 67 19.94 -6.13 19.76
N ALA A 68 20.65 -5.95 20.87
CA ALA A 68 20.92 -6.99 21.87
C ALA A 68 19.65 -7.65 22.43
N GLU A 69 18.61 -6.85 22.69
CA GLU A 69 17.35 -7.34 23.28
C GLU A 69 16.68 -8.41 22.39
N SER A 70 16.63 -8.19 21.08
CA SER A 70 16.05 -9.16 20.13
C SER A 70 16.87 -10.44 20.08
N ILE A 71 18.20 -10.33 20.11
CA ILE A 71 19.12 -11.47 20.07
C ILE A 71 18.99 -12.29 21.37
N GLU A 72 19.07 -11.65 22.54
CA GLU A 72 18.98 -12.33 23.82
C GLU A 72 17.60 -12.95 24.05
N THR A 73 16.53 -12.34 23.57
CA THR A 73 15.18 -12.94 23.61
C THR A 73 15.15 -14.29 22.88
N VAL A 74 15.71 -14.35 21.67
CA VAL A 74 15.78 -15.58 20.88
C VAL A 74 16.71 -16.60 21.54
N ARG A 75 17.90 -16.18 22.00
CA ARG A 75 18.87 -17.05 22.68
C ARG A 75 18.30 -17.64 23.96
N ALA A 76 17.65 -16.84 24.81
CA ALA A 76 17.01 -17.31 26.04
C ALA A 76 15.95 -18.38 25.78
N ARG A 77 15.14 -18.21 24.73
CA ARG A 77 14.17 -19.22 24.28
C ARG A 77 14.87 -20.50 23.80
N LEU A 78 15.90 -20.38 22.97
CA LEU A 78 16.62 -21.53 22.40
C LEU A 78 17.45 -22.31 23.43
N ARG A 79 18.02 -21.63 24.44
CA ARG A 79 18.71 -22.25 25.58
C ARG A 79 17.82 -23.23 26.33
N LYS A 80 16.57 -22.82 26.62
CA LYS A 80 15.57 -23.69 27.27
C LYS A 80 15.30 -24.96 26.46
N LEU A 81 15.40 -24.88 25.14
CA LEU A 81 15.20 -25.99 24.22
C LEU A 81 16.48 -26.77 23.88
N LYS A 82 17.64 -26.37 24.43
CA LYS A 82 18.97 -26.90 24.07
C LYS A 82 19.28 -26.86 22.57
N ARG A 83 18.86 -25.77 21.90
CA ARG A 83 18.98 -25.57 20.44
C ARG A 83 19.62 -24.22 20.06
N GLU A 84 20.46 -23.66 20.93
CA GLU A 84 21.14 -22.38 20.68
C GLU A 84 22.29 -22.56 19.67
N THR A 85 21.95 -22.71 18.38
CA THR A 85 22.91 -22.70 17.28
C THR A 85 22.80 -21.40 16.48
N ARG A 86 23.87 -21.05 15.75
CA ARG A 86 23.94 -19.84 14.90
C ARG A 86 22.74 -19.75 13.95
N ASP A 87 22.43 -20.83 13.24
CA ASP A 87 21.33 -20.85 12.28
C ASP A 87 19.95 -20.79 12.95
N GLN A 88 19.80 -21.40 14.14
CA GLN A 88 18.55 -21.30 14.90
C GLN A 88 18.34 -19.89 15.45
N ILE A 89 19.41 -19.20 15.86
CA ILE A 89 19.32 -17.80 16.27
C ILE A 89 18.89 -16.95 15.07
N VAL A 90 19.60 -17.06 13.94
CA VAL A 90 19.26 -16.32 12.72
C VAL A 90 17.82 -16.59 12.30
N ALA A 91 17.39 -17.85 12.22
CA ALA A 91 16.01 -18.22 11.89
C ALA A 91 14.97 -17.73 12.91
N GLY A 92 15.36 -17.56 14.18
CA GLY A 92 14.49 -17.10 15.25
C GLY A 92 14.29 -15.58 15.30
N LEU A 93 15.11 -14.80 14.59
CA LEU A 93 15.02 -13.34 14.53
C LEU A 93 13.89 -12.89 13.60
N SER A 94 13.04 -12.01 14.10
CA SER A 94 11.86 -11.52 13.38
C SER A 94 12.21 -10.59 12.22
N PHE A 95 11.28 -10.42 11.28
CA PHE A 95 11.36 -9.38 10.25
C PHE A 95 11.71 -7.99 10.81
N GLY A 96 11.22 -7.66 12.01
CA GLY A 96 11.52 -6.39 12.68
C GLY A 96 13.03 -6.18 12.94
N PHE A 97 13.73 -7.22 13.39
CA PHE A 97 15.19 -7.19 13.56
C PHE A 97 15.91 -6.88 12.24
N TRP A 98 15.54 -7.60 11.18
CA TRP A 98 16.15 -7.42 9.85
C TRP A 98 15.85 -6.04 9.28
N SER A 99 14.64 -5.52 9.49
CA SER A 99 14.26 -4.16 9.07
C SER A 99 15.07 -3.06 9.76
N GLY A 100 15.54 -3.31 10.98
CA GLY A 100 16.30 -2.35 11.78
C GLY A 100 17.58 -1.88 11.11
N TRP A 101 18.22 -2.72 10.30
CA TRP A 101 19.51 -2.45 9.65
C TRP A 101 19.46 -1.43 8.51
N PHE A 102 18.27 -1.03 8.05
CA PHE A 102 18.12 -0.10 6.92
C PHE A 102 17.84 1.35 7.34
N GLY A 103 17.87 1.65 8.64
CA GLY A 103 17.72 3.02 9.16
C GLY A 103 18.90 3.93 8.80
N SER A 104 18.72 5.25 8.92
CA SER A 104 19.76 6.26 8.63
C SER A 104 21.03 6.12 9.47
N LYS A 105 20.92 5.58 10.69
CA LYS A 105 22.07 5.30 11.56
C LYS A 105 23.04 4.25 10.99
N TYR A 106 22.65 3.51 9.95
CA TYR A 106 23.48 2.51 9.28
C TYR A 106 23.88 2.93 7.86
N ASP A 107 23.88 4.23 7.54
CA ASP A 107 24.32 4.75 6.24
C ASP A 107 25.72 4.26 5.85
N GLU A 108 26.65 4.24 6.80
CA GLU A 108 28.02 3.78 6.56
C GLU A 108 28.07 2.27 6.30
N LEU A 109 27.39 1.48 7.12
CA LEU A 109 27.28 0.02 6.94
C LEU A 109 26.59 -0.33 5.61
N TRP A 110 25.62 0.49 5.18
CA TRP A 110 25.01 0.37 3.86
C TRP A 110 26.02 0.53 2.75
N ARG A 111 26.80 1.62 2.76
CA ARG A 111 27.83 1.91 1.76
C ARG A 111 28.91 0.83 1.72
N GLN A 112 29.28 0.28 2.88
CA GLN A 112 30.33 -0.72 2.99
C GLN A 112 29.88 -2.12 2.53
N THR A 113 28.69 -2.58 2.94
CA THR A 113 28.27 -3.97 2.68
C THR A 113 26.78 -4.17 2.37
N LEU A 114 25.83 -3.55 3.10
CA LEU A 114 24.42 -3.95 2.98
C LEU A 114 23.79 -3.69 1.61
N HIS A 115 24.28 -2.72 0.84
CA HIS A 115 23.81 -2.50 -0.54
C HIS A 115 23.99 -3.74 -1.42
N ARG A 116 24.98 -4.60 -1.12
CA ARG A 116 25.26 -5.84 -1.86
C ARG A 116 24.21 -6.92 -1.63
N ALA A 117 23.38 -6.81 -0.59
CA ALA A 117 22.22 -7.68 -0.39
C ALA A 117 21.10 -7.42 -1.42
N PHE A 118 21.19 -6.32 -2.17
CA PHE A 118 20.19 -5.87 -3.15
C PHE A 118 20.82 -5.64 -4.53
N PRO A 119 21.45 -6.66 -5.14
CA PRO A 119 22.24 -6.49 -6.37
C PRO A 119 21.41 -5.99 -7.58
N TYR A 120 20.09 -6.16 -7.55
CA TYR A 120 19.19 -5.74 -8.63
C TYR A 120 18.36 -4.49 -8.28
N GLY A 121 18.62 -3.86 -7.13
CA GLY A 121 17.99 -2.60 -6.73
C GLY A 121 18.66 -1.38 -7.34
N SER A 122 18.16 -0.19 -7.01
CA SER A 122 18.74 1.09 -7.46
C SER A 122 20.04 1.49 -6.75
N GLY A 123 20.48 0.72 -5.74
CA GLY A 123 21.56 1.10 -4.81
C GLY A 123 21.16 2.15 -3.77
N ASN A 124 19.93 2.70 -3.85
CA ASN A 124 19.46 3.73 -2.93
C ASN A 124 18.90 3.13 -1.64
N ARG A 125 19.58 3.34 -0.51
CA ARG A 125 19.12 2.89 0.82
C ARG A 125 17.71 3.41 1.15
N LYS A 126 17.39 4.66 0.83
CA LYS A 126 16.10 5.26 1.20
C LYS A 126 14.94 4.51 0.55
N GLU A 127 15.13 4.02 -0.67
CA GLU A 127 14.13 3.22 -1.36
C GLU A 127 13.90 1.87 -0.67
N VAL A 128 14.99 1.15 -0.34
CA VAL A 128 14.90 -0.13 0.39
C VAL A 128 14.31 0.07 1.78
N SER A 129 14.75 1.09 2.50
CA SER A 129 14.23 1.45 3.82
C SER A 129 12.73 1.74 3.78
N ALA A 130 12.26 2.50 2.79
CA ALA A 130 10.84 2.80 2.62
C ALA A 130 10.01 1.55 2.29
N LEU A 131 10.52 0.67 1.41
CA LEU A 131 9.85 -0.60 1.08
C LEU A 131 9.78 -1.53 2.28
N VAL A 132 10.90 -1.75 2.97
CA VAL A 132 10.97 -2.62 4.14
C VAL A 132 10.06 -2.12 5.26
N GLU A 133 10.03 -0.82 5.53
CA GLU A 133 9.15 -0.25 6.57
C GLU A 133 7.67 -0.42 6.22
N ARG A 134 7.32 -0.26 4.94
CA ARG A 134 5.96 -0.49 4.46
C ARG A 134 5.55 -1.96 4.62
N ILE A 135 6.41 -2.89 4.21
CA ILE A 135 6.19 -4.34 4.36
C ILE A 135 6.09 -4.71 5.84
N ARG A 136 6.91 -4.13 6.71
CA ARG A 136 6.85 -4.34 8.16
C ARG A 136 5.49 -3.97 8.73
N LYS A 137 4.93 -2.82 8.35
CA LYS A 137 3.59 -2.37 8.78
C LYS A 137 2.50 -3.32 8.29
N PHE A 138 2.57 -3.71 7.01
CA PHE A 138 1.62 -4.65 6.43
C PHE A 138 1.69 -6.02 7.11
N ARG A 139 2.90 -6.59 7.28
CA ARG A 139 3.14 -7.85 7.99
C ARG A 139 2.62 -7.81 9.41
N ASN A 140 2.86 -6.73 10.15
CA ASN A 140 2.35 -6.57 11.52
C ASN A 140 0.83 -6.57 11.54
N ARG A 141 0.17 -5.83 10.63
CA ARG A 141 -1.29 -5.84 10.50
C ARG A 141 -1.83 -7.27 10.32
N VAL A 142 -1.25 -8.01 9.37
CA VAL A 142 -1.65 -9.38 9.08
C VAL A 142 -1.40 -10.30 10.29
N ALA A 143 -0.24 -10.20 10.93
CA ALA A 143 0.14 -11.02 12.08
C ALA A 143 -0.69 -10.73 13.35
N HIS A 144 -1.27 -9.53 13.47
CA HIS A 144 -2.17 -9.15 14.57
C HIS A 144 -3.64 -9.41 14.26
N HIS A 145 -3.96 -10.08 13.14
CA HIS A 145 -5.33 -10.36 12.70
C HIS A 145 -6.20 -9.11 12.54
N ASP A 146 -5.57 -7.98 12.20
CA ASP A 146 -6.29 -6.75 11.88
C ASP A 146 -7.13 -6.91 10.60
N SER A 147 -8.09 -6.00 10.42
CA SER A 147 -8.93 -5.98 9.22
C SER A 147 -8.15 -5.55 7.96
N LEU A 148 -8.21 -6.39 6.94
CA LEU A 148 -7.70 -6.18 5.58
C LEU A 148 -8.76 -5.65 4.61
N LEU A 149 -10.00 -5.46 5.07
CA LEU A 149 -11.12 -5.00 4.24
C LEU A 149 -10.88 -3.64 3.57
N GLN A 150 -10.03 -2.80 4.18
CA GLN A 150 -9.68 -1.46 3.72
C GLN A 150 -8.20 -1.34 3.30
N VAL A 151 -7.56 -2.47 2.96
CA VAL A 151 -6.15 -2.53 2.54
C VAL A 151 -6.09 -2.86 1.06
N ASP A 152 -5.20 -2.17 0.35
CA ASP A 152 -4.89 -2.47 -1.04
C ASP A 152 -3.93 -3.66 -1.12
N ILE A 153 -4.47 -4.87 -1.11
CA ILE A 153 -3.65 -6.08 -1.09
C ILE A 153 -2.72 -6.15 -2.29
N GLY A 154 -3.20 -5.82 -3.49
CA GLY A 154 -2.38 -5.81 -4.70
C GLY A 154 -1.21 -4.83 -4.58
N PHE A 155 -1.46 -3.63 -4.07
CA PHE A 155 -0.40 -2.64 -3.86
C PHE A 155 0.62 -3.11 -2.81
N GLU A 156 0.18 -3.72 -1.70
CA GLU A 156 1.09 -4.26 -0.66
C GLU A 156 1.91 -5.46 -1.16
N MET A 157 1.30 -6.34 -1.93
CA MET A 157 2.00 -7.47 -2.56
C MET A 157 3.02 -6.99 -3.59
N GLU A 158 2.72 -5.94 -4.37
CA GLU A 158 3.71 -5.37 -5.27
C GLU A 158 4.93 -4.84 -4.52
N ALA A 159 4.77 -4.27 -3.32
CA ALA A 159 5.91 -3.88 -2.49
C ALA A 159 6.74 -5.11 -2.06
N VAL A 160 6.08 -6.21 -1.67
CA VAL A 160 6.73 -7.49 -1.31
C VAL A 160 7.54 -8.04 -2.48
N PHE A 161 6.93 -8.16 -3.66
CA PHE A 161 7.61 -8.67 -4.85
C PHE A 161 8.71 -7.74 -5.34
N ARG A 162 8.52 -6.43 -5.23
CA ARG A 162 9.53 -5.44 -5.60
C ARG A 162 10.78 -5.58 -4.72
N LEU A 163 10.62 -5.69 -3.40
CA LEU A 163 11.75 -5.93 -2.51
C LEU A 163 12.43 -7.27 -2.80
N ALA A 164 11.65 -8.33 -3.02
CA ALA A 164 12.20 -9.62 -3.43
C ALA A 164 13.03 -9.51 -4.72
N SER A 165 12.55 -8.75 -5.70
CA SER A 165 13.23 -8.57 -6.99
C SER A 165 14.57 -7.83 -6.88
N PHE A 166 14.72 -6.98 -5.86
CA PHE A 166 15.99 -6.31 -5.56
C PHE A 166 17.05 -7.31 -5.06
N ILE A 167 16.61 -8.35 -4.33
CA ILE A 167 17.47 -9.39 -3.78
C ILE A 167 17.77 -10.46 -4.85
N ASN A 168 16.71 -11.04 -5.43
CA ASN A 168 16.80 -12.11 -6.42
C ASN A 168 15.57 -12.12 -7.34
N LYS A 169 15.79 -11.94 -8.65
CA LYS A 169 14.72 -11.86 -9.65
C LYS A 169 13.96 -13.18 -9.85
N ASP A 170 14.66 -14.31 -9.79
CA ASP A 170 14.07 -15.64 -9.98
C ASP A 170 13.17 -16.01 -8.79
N ALA A 171 13.63 -15.71 -7.57
CA ALA A 171 12.83 -15.87 -6.36
C ALA A 171 11.57 -15.00 -6.41
N ALA A 172 11.69 -13.73 -6.82
CA ALA A 172 10.53 -12.85 -6.98
C ALA A 172 9.55 -13.37 -8.06
N GLY A 173 10.07 -13.89 -9.17
CA GLY A 173 9.26 -14.51 -10.22
C GLY A 173 8.55 -15.77 -9.74
N TRP A 174 9.21 -16.60 -8.93
CA TRP A 174 8.59 -17.76 -8.30
C TRP A 174 7.51 -17.36 -7.28
N MET A 175 7.79 -16.39 -6.42
CA MET A 175 6.83 -15.85 -5.44
C MET A 175 5.54 -15.39 -6.11
N ARG A 176 5.64 -14.65 -7.24
CA ARG A 176 4.47 -14.24 -8.03
C ARG A 176 3.68 -15.40 -8.64
N ARG A 177 4.33 -16.51 -8.99
CA ARG A 177 3.65 -17.70 -9.55
C ARG A 177 2.87 -18.48 -8.51
N VAL A 178 3.35 -18.50 -7.26
CA VAL A 178 2.69 -19.19 -6.14
C VAL A 178 1.77 -18.26 -5.35
N ASP A 179 1.64 -17.01 -5.78
CA ASP A 179 0.77 -16.03 -5.15
C ASP A 179 -0.70 -16.37 -5.38
N ARG A 180 -1.44 -16.50 -4.27
CA ARG A 180 -2.89 -16.72 -4.25
C ARG A 180 -3.67 -15.50 -3.77
N THR A 181 -2.97 -14.41 -3.45
CA THR A 181 -3.61 -13.21 -2.91
C THR A 181 -4.57 -12.56 -3.90
N SER A 182 -4.25 -12.59 -5.20
CA SER A 182 -5.13 -12.13 -6.27
C SER A 182 -6.44 -12.93 -6.34
N ASP A 183 -6.35 -14.25 -6.22
CA ASP A 183 -7.51 -15.15 -6.29
C ASP A 183 -8.42 -14.92 -5.09
N VAL A 184 -7.84 -14.84 -3.88
CA VAL A 184 -8.61 -14.55 -2.66
C VAL A 184 -9.26 -13.16 -2.75
N VAL A 185 -8.60 -12.16 -3.32
CA VAL A 185 -9.21 -10.84 -3.55
C VAL A 185 -10.42 -10.93 -4.48
N ALA A 186 -10.36 -11.77 -5.52
CA ALA A 186 -11.46 -11.98 -6.46
C ALA A 186 -12.67 -12.67 -5.81
N GLU A 187 -12.43 -13.53 -4.81
CA GLU A 187 -13.46 -14.22 -4.02
C GLU A 187 -14.08 -13.35 -2.91
N ARG A 188 -13.71 -12.06 -2.82
CA ARG A 188 -14.25 -11.17 -1.79
C ARG A 188 -15.77 -11.09 -1.90
N PRO A 189 -16.53 -11.41 -0.83
CA PRO A 189 -17.98 -11.30 -0.82
C PRO A 189 -18.45 -9.90 -1.24
N ALA A 190 -19.29 -9.84 -2.25
CA ALA A 190 -19.97 -8.60 -2.62
C ALA A 190 -20.95 -8.26 -1.50
N SER A 191 -20.79 -7.10 -0.85
CA SER A 191 -21.83 -6.60 0.06
C SER A 191 -23.14 -6.49 -0.73
N THR A 192 -24.25 -6.96 -0.18
CA THR A 192 -25.58 -7.02 -0.84
C THR A 192 -26.10 -5.67 -1.33
N ILE A 193 -25.45 -4.58 -0.92
CA ILE A 193 -25.48 -3.29 -1.61
C ILE A 193 -24.06 -3.10 -2.17
N THR A 194 -23.90 -3.22 -3.48
CA THR A 194 -22.64 -2.89 -4.15
C THR A 194 -22.37 -1.42 -3.88
N MET A 195 -21.45 -1.13 -2.96
CA MET A 195 -20.91 0.21 -2.82
C MET A 195 -20.11 0.49 -4.09
N ASP A 196 -20.77 1.09 -5.07
CA ASP A 196 -20.23 1.35 -6.41
C ASP A 196 -19.58 2.73 -6.52
N THR A 197 -19.66 3.53 -5.45
CA THR A 197 -19.22 4.92 -5.44
C THR A 197 -18.33 5.22 -4.24
N VAL A 198 -17.19 5.85 -4.49
CA VAL A 198 -16.37 6.47 -3.44
C VAL A 198 -16.63 7.97 -3.37
N ILE A 199 -16.83 8.51 -2.17
CA ILE A 199 -16.91 9.95 -1.91
C ILE A 199 -15.55 10.41 -1.37
N VAL A 200 -14.90 11.37 -2.03
CA VAL A 200 -13.58 11.90 -1.67
C VAL A 200 -13.67 13.37 -1.22
N PRO A 201 -12.85 13.80 -0.24
CA PRO A 201 -12.73 15.21 0.11
C PRO A 201 -12.06 15.94 -1.06
N ALA A 202 -12.63 17.07 -1.44
CA ALA A 202 -12.37 17.65 -2.74
C ALA A 202 -12.26 19.18 -2.75
N ASN A 203 -11.91 19.81 -1.63
CA ASN A 203 -11.76 21.27 -1.57
C ASN A 203 -10.82 21.79 -2.69
N ASP A 204 -9.67 21.14 -2.88
CA ASP A 204 -8.74 21.49 -3.96
C ASP A 204 -8.96 20.64 -5.23
N ALA A 205 -9.50 19.43 -5.06
CA ALA A 205 -9.62 18.46 -6.15
C ALA A 205 -10.85 18.68 -7.05
N TRP A 206 -11.90 19.34 -6.55
CA TRP A 206 -13.13 19.60 -7.29
C TRP A 206 -12.91 20.55 -8.49
N PRO A 207 -12.29 21.73 -8.31
CA PRO A 207 -11.99 22.61 -9.46
C PRO A 207 -11.12 21.94 -10.51
N PHE A 208 -10.13 21.16 -10.08
CA PHE A 208 -9.26 20.42 -11.00
C PHE A 208 -10.01 19.33 -11.77
N TYR A 209 -10.91 18.60 -11.11
CA TYR A 209 -11.78 17.64 -11.80
C TYR A 209 -12.63 18.33 -12.88
N GLN A 210 -13.19 19.51 -12.60
CA GLN A 210 -14.01 20.23 -13.57
C GLN A 210 -13.22 20.64 -14.83
N GLN A 211 -11.91 20.90 -14.69
CA GLN A 211 -11.03 21.29 -15.80
C GLN A 211 -10.46 20.08 -16.56
N SER A 212 -10.01 19.07 -15.82
CA SER A 212 -9.12 18.02 -16.34
C SER A 212 -9.71 16.61 -16.26
N HIS A 213 -10.91 16.47 -15.68
CA HIS A 213 -11.63 15.22 -15.50
C HIS A 213 -10.78 14.12 -14.87
N ALA A 214 -10.04 14.50 -13.83
CA ALA A 214 -9.18 13.59 -13.09
C ALA A 214 -9.20 13.91 -11.59
N PHE A 215 -8.95 12.88 -10.79
CA PHE A 215 -8.71 13.02 -9.36
C PHE A 215 -7.30 12.51 -9.01
N ILE A 216 -6.56 13.32 -8.26
CA ILE A 216 -5.16 13.04 -7.91
C ILE A 216 -5.04 12.98 -6.38
N CYS A 217 -4.40 11.94 -5.88
CA CYS A 217 -4.10 11.79 -4.47
C CYS A 217 -2.72 11.16 -4.23
N GLN A 218 -2.26 11.19 -2.98
CA GLN A 218 -0.97 10.60 -2.60
C GLN A 218 -0.93 9.11 -2.96
N ALA A 219 0.20 8.64 -3.47
CA ALA A 219 0.38 7.24 -3.84
C ALA A 219 0.16 6.31 -2.62
N GLY A 220 -0.48 5.17 -2.87
CA GLY A 220 -0.74 4.13 -1.87
C GLY A 220 -1.95 4.35 -0.99
N ARG A 221 -2.82 5.30 -1.35
CA ARG A 221 -4.13 5.43 -0.75
C ARG A 221 -5.04 4.34 -1.31
N PHE A 222 -5.49 3.41 -0.46
CA PHE A 222 -6.40 2.35 -0.88
C PHE A 222 -7.73 2.92 -1.39
N PHE A 223 -8.26 2.31 -2.45
CA PHE A 223 -9.65 2.45 -2.85
C PHE A 223 -10.27 1.07 -3.09
N GLN A 224 -11.49 0.84 -2.57
CA GLN A 224 -12.31 -0.31 -2.97
C GLN A 224 -12.52 -0.32 -4.48
N ASN A 225 -12.82 -1.49 -5.04
CA ASN A 225 -13.16 -1.65 -6.45
C ASN A 225 -14.54 -1.06 -6.73
N VAL A 226 -14.60 0.27 -6.85
CA VAL A 226 -15.79 1.05 -7.12
C VAL A 226 -15.79 1.54 -8.55
N THR A 227 -16.97 1.76 -9.10
CA THR A 227 -17.12 2.20 -10.47
C THR A 227 -17.16 3.72 -10.61
N HIS A 228 -17.59 4.44 -9.57
CA HIS A 228 -17.81 5.87 -9.61
C HIS A 228 -17.09 6.61 -8.48
N MET A 229 -16.90 7.91 -8.69
CA MET A 229 -16.34 8.82 -7.72
C MET A 229 -17.27 10.02 -7.53
N ALA A 230 -17.53 10.41 -6.29
CA ALA A 230 -18.25 11.62 -5.93
C ALA A 230 -17.34 12.53 -5.12
N PHE A 231 -17.58 13.83 -5.19
CA PHE A 231 -16.72 14.84 -4.59
C PHE A 231 -17.44 15.52 -3.42
N TYR A 232 -16.80 15.57 -2.26
CA TYR A 232 -17.30 16.28 -1.09
C TYR A 232 -16.45 17.53 -0.85
N ALA A 233 -17.03 18.70 -1.10
CA ALA A 233 -16.42 20.02 -0.92
C ALA A 233 -17.51 21.00 -0.49
N ASP A 234 -17.15 22.11 0.16
CA ASP A 234 -18.13 23.15 0.57
C ASP A 234 -19.29 22.63 1.42
N ARG A 235 -19.04 21.56 2.19
CA ARG A 235 -20.04 20.85 3.01
C ARG A 235 -21.18 20.21 2.21
N GLU A 236 -20.92 19.84 0.96
CA GLU A 236 -21.87 19.14 0.11
C GLU A 236 -21.20 18.04 -0.70
N VAL A 237 -21.97 17.01 -1.07
CA VAL A 237 -21.59 16.12 -2.18
C VAL A 237 -22.02 16.80 -3.46
N LYS A 238 -21.05 17.04 -4.35
CA LYS A 238 -21.25 17.75 -5.61
C LYS A 238 -22.15 16.95 -6.57
N PRO A 239 -22.85 17.64 -7.48
CA PRO A 239 -23.81 17.00 -8.38
C PRO A 239 -23.22 15.95 -9.32
N ASP A 240 -21.93 16.08 -9.64
CA ASP A 240 -21.27 15.25 -10.62
C ASP A 240 -20.62 14.01 -9.97
N ILE A 241 -20.96 12.84 -10.50
CA ILE A 241 -20.57 11.51 -10.03
C ILE A 241 -19.98 10.74 -11.23
N PRO A 242 -18.77 11.08 -11.68
CA PRO A 242 -18.17 10.46 -12.84
C PRO A 242 -17.82 8.99 -12.64
N ARG A 243 -17.86 8.23 -13.75
CA ARG A 243 -17.28 6.90 -13.88
C ARG A 243 -15.76 6.97 -13.82
N ILE A 244 -15.16 6.09 -13.01
CA ILE A 244 -13.73 5.82 -13.01
C ILE A 244 -13.38 5.01 -14.26
N LYS A 245 -12.71 5.64 -15.21
CA LYS A 245 -12.26 5.01 -16.46
C LYS A 245 -10.97 4.22 -16.27
N LYS A 246 -10.02 4.77 -15.53
CA LYS A 246 -8.72 4.15 -15.28
C LYS A 246 -8.07 4.68 -14.01
N ARG A 247 -7.29 3.83 -13.34
CA ARG A 247 -6.53 4.13 -12.12
C ARG A 247 -5.05 3.86 -12.38
N TYR A 248 -4.19 4.76 -11.92
CA TYR A 248 -2.73 4.65 -11.94
C TYR A 248 -2.21 4.84 -10.53
N ASP A 249 -1.56 3.83 -9.92
CA ASP A 249 -1.33 3.80 -8.46
C ASP A 249 -0.01 4.41 -7.97
N ASN A 250 0.97 4.50 -8.85
CA ASN A 250 2.33 4.86 -8.47
C ASN A 250 3.03 5.64 -9.58
N LEU A 251 2.32 6.63 -10.12
CA LEU A 251 2.78 7.44 -11.23
C LEU A 251 3.88 8.40 -10.74
N LEU A 252 5.01 8.41 -11.43
CA LEU A 252 6.05 9.40 -11.21
C LEU A 252 5.56 10.74 -11.76
N TRP A 253 5.45 11.73 -10.90
CA TRP A 253 4.87 13.03 -11.23
C TRP A 253 5.97 14.06 -11.40
N ASN A 254 6.34 14.32 -12.66
CA ASN A 254 7.29 15.36 -13.06
C ASN A 254 7.08 15.72 -14.54
N THR A 255 7.70 16.81 -14.98
CA THR A 255 7.56 17.33 -16.35
C THR A 255 8.08 16.35 -17.41
N THR A 256 9.14 15.60 -17.11
CA THR A 256 9.73 14.61 -18.02
C THR A 256 8.74 13.50 -18.35
N GLU A 257 8.10 12.92 -17.33
CA GLU A 257 7.12 11.84 -17.50
C GLU A 257 5.84 12.35 -18.18
N ALA A 258 5.39 13.56 -17.82
CA ALA A 258 4.25 14.20 -18.49
C ALA A 258 4.50 14.36 -20.00
N THR A 259 5.68 14.85 -20.39
CA THR A 259 6.08 15.04 -21.79
C THR A 259 6.19 13.70 -22.53
N ARG A 260 6.76 12.68 -21.88
CA ARG A 260 6.86 11.32 -22.42
C ARG A 260 5.49 10.74 -22.73
N LEU A 261 4.53 10.88 -21.80
CA LEU A 261 3.16 10.38 -21.95
C LEU A 261 2.38 11.12 -23.04
N GLN A 262 2.56 12.44 -23.16
CA GLN A 262 1.95 13.24 -24.24
C GLN A 262 2.45 12.86 -25.63
N SER A 263 3.66 12.35 -25.73
CA SER A 263 4.27 11.89 -26.99
C SER A 263 3.88 10.44 -27.35
N SER A 264 3.07 9.76 -26.52
CA SER A 264 2.67 8.36 -26.76
C SER A 264 1.68 8.23 -27.92
N ASN A 265 1.74 7.10 -28.62
CA ASN A 265 0.74 6.73 -29.64
C ASN A 265 -0.59 6.27 -29.02
N VAL A 266 -0.61 5.96 -27.72
CA VAL A 266 -1.81 5.55 -26.99
C VAL A 266 -2.60 6.78 -26.52
N ARG A 267 -3.88 6.88 -26.91
CA ARG A 267 -4.74 8.05 -26.62
C ARG A 267 -4.87 8.30 -25.11
N GLU A 268 -5.01 7.24 -24.33
CA GLU A 268 -5.16 7.30 -22.87
C GLU A 268 -3.92 7.83 -22.19
N GLU A 269 -2.73 7.48 -22.70
CA GLU A 269 -1.46 7.98 -22.18
C GLU A 269 -1.28 9.46 -22.51
N ARG A 270 -1.65 9.90 -23.72
CA ARG A 270 -1.63 11.32 -24.06
C ARG A 270 -2.53 12.15 -23.15
N GLN A 271 -3.74 11.63 -22.87
CA GLN A 271 -4.67 12.29 -21.95
C GLN A 271 -4.11 12.33 -20.51
N LEU A 272 -3.49 11.26 -20.03
CA LEU A 272 -2.81 11.25 -18.73
C LEU A 272 -1.68 12.28 -18.69
N GLY A 273 -0.84 12.34 -19.72
CA GLY A 273 0.25 13.31 -19.82
C GLY A 273 -0.24 14.76 -19.81
N LYS A 274 -1.39 15.05 -20.43
CA LYS A 274 -2.05 16.36 -20.34
C LYS A 274 -2.50 16.67 -18.92
N VAL A 275 -3.19 15.74 -18.25
CA VAL A 275 -3.60 15.90 -16.84
C VAL A 275 -2.41 16.16 -15.93
N MET A 276 -1.29 15.48 -16.16
CA MET A 276 -0.05 15.71 -15.41
C MET A 276 0.48 17.12 -15.62
N GLN A 277 0.51 17.59 -16.87
CA GLN A 277 0.96 18.94 -17.19
C GLN A 277 0.07 20.00 -16.54
N ASP A 278 -1.26 19.84 -16.64
CA ASP A 278 -2.23 20.76 -16.04
C ASP A 278 -2.05 20.85 -14.51
N GLY A 279 -1.84 19.70 -13.85
CA GLY A 279 -1.64 19.66 -12.40
C GLY A 279 -0.29 20.21 -11.93
N LEU A 280 0.78 20.06 -12.74
CA LEU A 280 2.08 20.69 -12.49
C LEU A 280 2.00 22.21 -12.65
N THR A 281 1.35 22.69 -13.72
CA THR A 281 1.17 24.14 -13.98
C THR A 281 0.29 24.80 -12.93
N GLY A 282 -0.75 24.11 -12.43
CA GLY A 282 -1.62 24.62 -11.37
C GLY A 282 -0.98 24.71 -9.98
N GLY A 283 0.20 24.12 -9.78
CA GLY A 283 0.98 24.22 -8.52
C GLY A 283 0.43 23.42 -7.33
N LEU A 284 -0.76 22.82 -7.44
CA LEU A 284 -1.39 22.01 -6.40
C LEU A 284 -0.68 20.67 -6.15
N TRP A 285 -0.01 20.11 -7.17
CA TRP A 285 0.75 18.86 -7.08
C TRP A 285 2.19 19.05 -7.55
N THR A 286 3.12 19.04 -6.59
CA THR A 286 4.56 19.16 -6.85
C THR A 286 5.17 17.83 -7.31
N GLU A 287 6.47 17.80 -7.60
CA GLU A 287 7.14 16.57 -7.99
C GLU A 287 7.04 15.49 -6.90
N GLY A 288 6.78 14.25 -7.31
CA GLY A 288 6.59 13.15 -6.37
C GLY A 288 6.01 11.88 -6.99
N ARG A 289 5.31 11.09 -6.17
CA ARG A 289 4.57 9.89 -6.60
C ARG A 289 3.12 10.00 -6.20
N TYR A 290 2.24 9.86 -7.19
CA TYR A 290 0.81 10.04 -7.00
C TYR A 290 0.02 8.87 -7.57
N GLN A 291 -1.21 8.80 -7.08
CA GLN A 291 -2.24 7.95 -7.62
C GLN A 291 -3.28 8.81 -8.34
N VAL A 292 -3.55 8.47 -9.60
CA VAL A 292 -4.37 9.25 -10.53
C VAL A 292 -5.56 8.43 -11.00
N PHE A 293 -6.74 9.00 -10.90
CA PHE A 293 -7.99 8.46 -11.42
C PHE A 293 -8.43 9.29 -12.61
N MET A 294 -8.53 8.65 -13.78
CA MET A 294 -9.12 9.24 -14.98
C MET A 294 -10.63 9.06 -14.92
N LEU A 295 -11.37 10.15 -15.04
CA LEU A 295 -12.80 10.21 -14.79
C LEU A 295 -13.57 10.58 -16.08
N SER A 296 -14.83 10.17 -16.17
CA SER A 296 -15.69 10.54 -17.31
C SER A 296 -16.12 12.00 -17.23
N ALA A 297 -15.88 12.77 -18.29
CA ALA A 297 -16.47 14.11 -18.46
C ALA A 297 -17.99 14.08 -18.72
N ASN A 298 -18.43 13.04 -19.43
CA ASN A 298 -19.80 12.78 -19.85
C ASN A 298 -19.90 11.32 -20.33
N GLY A 299 -21.08 10.92 -20.78
CA GLY A 299 -21.35 9.62 -21.40
C GLY A 299 -22.44 8.84 -20.68
N PRO A 300 -22.78 7.63 -21.18
CA PRO A 300 -23.88 6.83 -20.65
C PRO A 300 -23.66 6.38 -19.19
N ASP A 301 -22.40 6.15 -18.81
CA ASP A 301 -22.02 5.74 -17.46
C ASP A 301 -21.68 6.91 -16.54
N HIS A 302 -21.77 8.16 -17.01
CA HIS A 302 -21.56 9.34 -16.18
C HIS A 302 -22.88 9.67 -15.47
N VAL A 303 -22.83 9.83 -14.15
CA VAL A 303 -24.02 10.10 -13.34
C VAL A 303 -23.99 11.53 -12.82
N SER A 304 -25.13 12.22 -12.91
CA SER A 304 -25.31 13.51 -12.24
C SER A 304 -26.62 13.51 -11.45
N ILE A 305 -26.62 14.13 -10.28
CA ILE A 305 -27.83 14.41 -9.48
C ILE A 305 -28.28 15.85 -9.69
N LYS A 306 -29.57 16.14 -9.50
CA LYS A 306 -30.14 17.47 -9.76
C LYS A 306 -29.69 18.52 -8.74
N THR A 307 -29.56 18.11 -7.48
CA THR A 307 -29.24 18.99 -6.36
C THR A 307 -28.05 18.41 -5.60
N PRO A 308 -27.05 19.22 -5.21
CA PRO A 308 -26.00 18.76 -4.30
C PRO A 308 -26.59 18.23 -2.99
N LEU A 309 -26.00 17.17 -2.42
CA LEU A 309 -26.41 16.70 -1.09
C LEU A 309 -25.72 17.51 -0.02
N LEU A 310 -26.48 18.29 0.74
CA LEU A 310 -25.94 19.17 1.77
C LEU A 310 -25.63 18.40 3.06
N ASN A 311 -24.64 18.88 3.81
CA ASN A 311 -24.37 18.43 5.17
C ASN A 311 -24.97 19.40 6.19
N THR A 312 -26.15 19.04 6.71
CA THR A 312 -26.91 19.87 7.67
C THR A 312 -26.36 19.88 9.09
N ARG A 313 -25.57 18.86 9.51
CA ARG A 313 -25.05 18.78 10.89
C ARG A 313 -24.01 19.86 11.19
N LYS A 314 -24.07 20.51 12.36
CA LYS A 314 -23.06 21.50 12.80
C LYS A 314 -22.26 20.98 14.01
N GLY A 315 -21.04 21.48 14.21
CA GLY A 315 -20.20 21.18 15.40
C GLY A 315 -18.94 20.33 15.13
N LYS A 316 -18.18 20.01 16.21
CA LYS A 316 -16.86 19.33 16.15
C LYS A 316 -16.86 17.93 15.50
N SER A 317 -18.03 17.28 15.37
CA SER A 317 -18.22 15.97 14.71
C SER A 317 -18.95 16.05 13.37
N SER A 318 -19.13 17.25 12.81
CA SER A 318 -19.92 17.44 11.58
C SER A 318 -19.18 17.09 10.28
N ALA A 319 -17.88 16.79 10.32
CA ALA A 319 -17.13 16.45 9.12
C ALA A 319 -17.62 15.11 8.55
N PHE A 320 -18.36 15.17 7.44
CA PHE A 320 -18.88 13.99 6.77
C PHE A 320 -17.72 13.18 6.19
N VAL A 321 -16.98 13.67 5.19
CA VAL A 321 -15.81 12.96 4.64
C VAL A 321 -14.48 13.52 5.18
N ARG A 322 -13.66 12.66 5.80
CA ARG A 322 -12.28 13.01 6.23
C ARG A 322 -11.19 12.43 5.32
N LYS A 323 -11.32 11.15 4.97
CA LYS A 323 -10.44 10.47 4.01
C LYS A 323 -11.22 10.08 2.78
N GLN A 324 -12.13 9.12 2.89
CA GLN A 324 -13.12 8.80 1.87
C GLN A 324 -14.30 8.10 2.54
N ARG A 325 -15.42 7.99 1.83
CA ARG A 325 -16.56 7.15 2.19
C ARG A 325 -16.99 6.33 0.99
N TYR A 326 -17.71 5.25 1.26
CA TYR A 326 -18.26 4.39 0.23
C TYR A 326 -19.77 4.34 0.35
N THR A 327 -20.45 4.38 -0.78
CA THR A 327 -21.90 4.33 -0.90
C THR A 327 -22.27 3.81 -2.29
N SER A 328 -23.55 3.87 -2.67
CA SER A 328 -23.99 3.57 -4.02
C SER A 328 -24.60 4.79 -4.71
N ILE A 329 -24.55 4.82 -6.04
CA ILE A 329 -25.29 5.81 -6.86
C ILE A 329 -26.77 5.81 -6.47
N GLN A 330 -27.35 4.63 -6.23
CA GLN A 330 -28.75 4.53 -5.81
C GLN A 330 -29.00 5.31 -4.51
N LYS A 331 -28.19 5.10 -3.46
CA LYS A 331 -28.32 5.86 -2.20
C LYS A 331 -28.17 7.36 -2.45
N ILE A 332 -27.19 7.78 -3.27
CA ILE A 332 -26.98 9.20 -3.58
C ILE A 332 -28.18 9.83 -4.29
N ARG A 333 -28.86 9.09 -5.19
CA ARG A 333 -30.02 9.61 -5.93
C ARG A 333 -31.27 9.83 -5.08
N TYR A 334 -31.41 9.10 -3.97
CA TYR A 334 -32.59 9.15 -3.11
C TYR A 334 -32.34 9.78 -1.74
N ALA A 335 -31.11 10.21 -1.46
CA ALA A 335 -30.78 10.90 -0.23
C ALA A 335 -31.21 12.37 -0.28
N ASP A 336 -31.65 12.91 0.85
CA ASP A 336 -31.92 14.33 1.03
C ASP A 336 -30.74 15.03 1.72
N ASP A 337 -29.99 14.29 2.55
CA ASP A 337 -28.80 14.75 3.26
C ASP A 337 -27.64 13.74 3.14
N VAL A 338 -26.39 14.22 3.22
CA VAL A 338 -25.21 13.35 3.20
C VAL A 338 -25.23 12.26 4.28
N TRP A 339 -25.90 12.48 5.41
CA TRP A 339 -26.00 11.54 6.52
C TRP A 339 -26.94 10.35 6.22
N ASP A 340 -27.79 10.45 5.20
CA ASP A 340 -28.61 9.33 4.70
C ASP A 340 -27.78 8.29 3.93
N LEU A 341 -26.53 8.64 3.59
CA LEU A 341 -25.59 7.77 2.88
C LEU A 341 -24.88 6.78 3.81
N LEU A 342 -25.12 6.85 5.12
CA LEU A 342 -24.53 5.96 6.12
C LEU A 342 -25.06 4.52 6.07
#